data_AF-A0A7V3RDS7-F1
#
_entry.id   AF-A0A7V3RDS7-F1
#
_cell.length_a   1.000
_cell.length_b   1.000
_cell.length_c   1.000
_cell.angle_alpha   90.00
_cell.angle_beta   90.00
_cell.angle_gamma   90.00
#
_symmetry.space_group_name_H-M   'P 1'
#
loop_
_entity.id
_entity.type
_entity.pdbx_description
1 polymer ?
#
loop_
_entity_poly.entity_id
_entity_poly.type
_entity_poly.pdbx_seq_one_letter_code
_entity_poly.pdbx_strand_id
1 'polypeptide(L)'
;MKKFLAIFVVISLAMFTIGMAQAVVNPDTMVEETIGPIDSLDPAWAYDNASGEVIWQLYDNLVQYDGTSTTKFLPMISTNVPSLADGTILDNGTTYVFHIRQGVYFHNGDLLTPQDVVYSLERSVIFDRAGGPSWMLAGPLFPMIDGQYVSTIVQVVAQEMGLSNPLNYTSLSSLNIFTSGTKNPSNDKYKQALVDAFNLLAKDFEIKGNDLIIHLPQPYPPLLEILAHGSNVSAILDQQWCADHNAWDGNANDWWEYHNPVKSADPLYNIENGSGPYVMEYWTPGREIVFYRFDKYWAGKAPMKYAIIKYVNEFTTRLLDLQSGQADTIYVPIQYLTEVQNNPNIRVITGLPTLNVDNIYFTWNISTQGNSFIGSG
;
A
#
# COMPACT_ATOMS: atom_id res chain seq x y z
N MET A 1 34.75 -29.80 -61.62
CA MET A 1 33.83 -30.32 -60.58
C MET A 1 34.21 -29.99 -59.14
N LYS A 2 35.49 -29.73 -58.78
CA LYS A 2 35.88 -29.44 -57.37
C LYS A 2 35.71 -27.98 -56.89
N LYS A 3 35.48 -27.00 -57.78
CA LYS A 3 35.29 -25.58 -57.41
C LYS A 3 33.83 -25.15 -57.20
N PHE A 4 32.86 -25.93 -57.70
CA PHE A 4 31.42 -25.66 -57.51
C PHE A 4 30.86 -26.25 -56.20
N LEU A 5 31.52 -27.28 -55.64
CA LEU A 5 31.09 -27.90 -54.38
C LEU A 5 31.43 -27.04 -53.15
N ALA A 6 32.48 -26.22 -53.21
CA ALA A 6 32.90 -25.36 -52.11
C ALA A 6 31.97 -24.14 -51.90
N ILE A 7 31.37 -23.62 -52.97
CA ILE A 7 30.46 -22.48 -52.88
C ILE A 7 29.09 -22.91 -52.33
N PHE A 8 28.65 -24.13 -52.61
CA PHE A 8 27.40 -24.66 -52.07
C PHE A 8 27.49 -24.99 -50.56
N VAL A 9 28.67 -25.40 -50.07
CA VAL A 9 28.89 -25.68 -48.64
C VAL A 9 29.07 -24.39 -47.81
N VAL A 10 29.61 -23.33 -48.40
CA VAL A 10 29.73 -22.03 -47.70
C VAL A 10 28.39 -21.28 -47.65
N ILE A 11 27.53 -21.44 -48.65
CA ILE A 11 26.17 -20.86 -48.65
C ILE A 11 25.21 -21.66 -47.76
N SER A 12 25.38 -22.99 -47.63
CA SER A 12 24.58 -23.80 -46.71
C SER A 12 25.03 -23.69 -45.24
N LEU A 13 26.30 -23.42 -44.95
CA LEU A 13 26.75 -23.09 -43.59
C LEU A 13 26.43 -21.65 -43.16
N ALA A 14 26.34 -20.69 -44.10
CA ALA A 14 25.94 -19.33 -43.77
C ALA A 14 24.42 -19.17 -43.49
N MET A 15 23.60 -20.18 -43.85
CA MET A 15 22.16 -20.20 -43.55
C MET A 15 21.79 -20.85 -42.20
N PHE A 16 22.77 -21.30 -41.41
CA PHE A 16 22.52 -21.97 -40.12
C PHE A 16 23.07 -21.25 -38.89
N THR A 17 23.51 -19.99 -39.03
CA THR A 17 23.95 -19.16 -37.88
C THR A 17 23.30 -17.77 -37.86
N ILE A 18 22.12 -17.60 -38.44
CA ILE A 18 21.17 -16.67 -37.81
C ILE A 18 20.75 -17.40 -36.55
N GLY A 19 21.54 -17.25 -35.48
CA GLY A 19 21.05 -17.55 -34.15
C GLY A 19 19.68 -16.91 -34.08
N MET A 20 18.66 -17.71 -33.77
CA MET A 20 17.39 -17.16 -33.34
C MET A 20 17.74 -16.32 -32.13
N ALA A 21 17.96 -15.02 -32.33
CA ALA A 21 17.63 -14.06 -31.32
C ALA A 21 16.16 -14.39 -31.04
N GLN A 22 15.90 -15.06 -29.90
CA GLN A 22 14.53 -15.29 -29.46
C GLN A 22 13.82 -13.96 -29.64
N ALA A 23 12.83 -13.93 -30.54
CA ALA A 23 12.04 -12.73 -30.71
C ALA A 23 11.48 -12.42 -29.32
N VAL A 24 11.78 -11.23 -28.79
CA VAL A 24 11.28 -10.81 -27.49
C VAL A 24 9.76 -10.92 -27.57
N VAL A 25 9.18 -11.81 -26.76
CA VAL A 25 7.78 -12.20 -26.88
C VAL A 25 6.87 -11.00 -26.60
N ASN A 26 7.32 -10.04 -25.76
CA ASN A 26 6.63 -8.78 -25.51
C ASN A 26 7.62 -7.61 -25.25
N PRO A 27 8.15 -6.93 -26.28
CA PRO A 27 9.26 -5.97 -26.09
C PRO A 27 8.93 -4.73 -25.27
N ASP A 28 7.63 -4.41 -25.11
CA ASP A 28 7.15 -3.25 -24.35
C ASP A 28 6.41 -3.62 -23.06
N THR A 29 6.44 -4.90 -22.66
CA THR A 29 5.69 -5.43 -21.51
C THR A 29 6.62 -6.16 -20.56
N MET A 30 6.52 -5.84 -19.28
CA MET A 30 7.09 -6.67 -18.21
C MET A 30 6.06 -7.70 -17.74
N VAL A 31 6.41 -8.97 -17.68
CA VAL A 31 5.54 -10.04 -17.13
C VAL A 31 6.19 -10.68 -15.91
N GLU A 32 5.51 -10.58 -14.78
CA GLU A 32 5.88 -11.25 -13.53
C GLU A 32 4.90 -12.39 -13.21
N GLU A 33 5.42 -13.53 -12.77
CA GLU A 33 4.61 -14.64 -12.26
C GLU A 33 4.89 -14.94 -10.78
N THR A 34 3.87 -14.72 -9.96
CA THR A 34 3.92 -14.85 -8.50
C THR A 34 2.98 -15.96 -7.99
N ILE A 35 2.98 -16.17 -6.67
CA ILE A 35 2.25 -17.24 -5.97
C ILE A 35 1.13 -16.73 -5.06
N GLY A 36 0.88 -15.43 -5.02
CA GLY A 36 -0.18 -14.84 -4.22
C GLY A 36 -1.21 -14.14 -5.11
N PRO A 37 -2.51 -14.44 -5.00
CA PRO A 37 -3.52 -13.58 -5.58
C PRO A 37 -3.63 -12.27 -4.78
N ILE A 38 -3.96 -11.20 -5.47
CA ILE A 38 -4.28 -9.89 -4.86
C ILE A 38 -5.61 -10.01 -4.11
N ASP A 39 -5.69 -9.40 -2.92
CA ASP A 39 -6.91 -9.39 -2.12
C ASP A 39 -7.78 -8.16 -2.36
N SER A 40 -7.20 -6.96 -2.52
CA SER A 40 -7.93 -5.69 -2.77
C SER A 40 -7.03 -4.66 -3.45
N LEU A 41 -7.64 -3.69 -4.16
CA LEU A 41 -6.97 -2.50 -4.69
C LEU A 41 -7.09 -1.27 -3.77
N ASP A 42 -7.88 -1.33 -2.69
CA ASP A 42 -7.95 -0.25 -1.70
C ASP A 42 -6.71 -0.29 -0.78
N PRO A 43 -5.89 0.78 -0.76
CA PRO A 43 -4.72 0.84 0.12
C PRO A 43 -5.03 0.73 1.62
N ALA A 44 -6.21 1.18 2.06
CA ALA A 44 -6.65 1.05 3.46
C ALA A 44 -7.08 -0.39 3.80
N TRP A 45 -7.43 -1.20 2.80
CA TRP A 45 -7.71 -2.62 2.98
C TRP A 45 -6.43 -3.46 2.99
N ALA A 46 -5.52 -3.24 2.07
CA ALA A 46 -4.39 -4.14 1.83
C ALA A 46 -3.38 -4.20 2.99
N TYR A 47 -3.21 -5.39 3.58
CA TYR A 47 -2.19 -5.68 4.60
C TYR A 47 -1.42 -6.98 4.30
N ASP A 48 -1.37 -7.34 3.02
CA ASP A 48 -0.64 -8.48 2.48
C ASP A 48 0.33 -8.01 1.38
N ASN A 49 1.34 -8.84 1.10
CA ASN A 49 2.39 -8.49 0.14
C ASN A 49 1.91 -8.45 -1.31
N ALA A 50 0.97 -9.32 -1.71
CA ALA A 50 0.53 -9.42 -3.10
C ALA A 50 -0.29 -8.20 -3.52
N SER A 51 -1.19 -7.74 -2.65
CA SER A 51 -1.90 -6.47 -2.85
C SER A 51 -0.96 -5.28 -2.78
N GLY A 52 0.00 -5.28 -1.84
CA GLY A 52 0.97 -4.19 -1.69
C GLY A 52 1.81 -3.97 -2.95
N GLU A 53 2.36 -5.04 -3.53
CA GLU A 53 3.15 -5.00 -4.76
C GLU A 53 2.44 -4.23 -5.90
N VAL A 54 1.14 -4.42 -6.01
CA VAL A 54 0.27 -3.78 -7.00
C VAL A 54 -0.02 -2.34 -6.62
N ILE A 55 -0.41 -2.09 -5.37
CA ILE A 55 -0.70 -0.74 -4.86
C ILE A 55 0.52 0.17 -5.05
N TRP A 56 1.74 -0.35 -4.88
CA TRP A 56 2.98 0.44 -5.06
C TRP A 56 3.22 0.86 -6.51
N GLN A 57 2.59 0.21 -7.50
CA GLN A 57 2.63 0.65 -8.90
C GLN A 57 1.56 1.70 -9.22
N LEU A 58 0.46 1.69 -8.48
CA LEU A 58 -0.72 2.51 -8.72
C LEU A 58 -0.69 3.82 -7.94
N TYR A 59 -0.12 3.84 -6.73
CA TYR A 59 -0.17 4.97 -5.81
C TYR A 59 1.23 5.44 -5.39
N ASP A 60 1.33 6.73 -5.06
CA ASP A 60 2.51 7.30 -4.40
C ASP A 60 2.22 7.64 -2.92
N ASN A 61 3.28 7.83 -2.15
CA ASN A 61 3.27 8.30 -0.76
C ASN A 61 4.01 9.64 -0.64
N LEU A 62 4.09 10.19 0.58
CA LEU A 62 4.79 11.46 0.83
C LEU A 62 6.29 11.38 0.56
N VAL A 63 6.92 10.30 1.01
CA VAL A 63 8.35 10.01 0.83
C VAL A 63 8.55 8.58 0.34
N GLN A 64 9.77 8.20 0.01
CA GLN A 64 10.12 6.83 -0.39
C GLN A 64 11.48 6.43 0.22
N TYR A 65 11.78 5.14 0.28
CA TYR A 65 13.12 4.69 0.69
C TYR A 65 14.18 5.00 -0.37
N ASP A 66 15.41 5.30 0.07
CA ASP A 66 16.57 5.40 -0.81
C ASP A 66 17.06 3.99 -1.17
N GLY A 67 16.46 3.40 -2.20
CA GLY A 67 16.77 2.06 -2.68
C GLY A 67 16.57 1.01 -1.58
N THR A 68 17.66 0.34 -1.19
CA THR A 68 17.64 -0.71 -0.15
C THR A 68 17.87 -0.18 1.26
N SER A 69 17.89 1.15 1.46
CA SER A 69 18.07 1.73 2.78
C SER A 69 16.82 1.57 3.63
N THR A 70 17.00 1.22 4.91
CA THR A 70 15.91 1.16 5.90
C THR A 70 15.84 2.41 6.78
N THR A 71 16.71 3.39 6.54
CA THR A 71 16.86 4.57 7.41
C THR A 71 17.02 5.88 6.65
N LYS A 72 17.16 5.82 5.32
CA LYS A 72 17.24 6.99 4.45
C LYS A 72 16.03 7.03 3.53
N PHE A 73 15.48 8.23 3.43
CA PHE A 73 14.33 8.51 2.59
C PHE A 73 14.69 9.52 1.50
N LEU A 74 13.95 9.47 0.40
CA LEU A 74 13.96 10.44 -0.68
C LEU A 74 12.58 11.10 -0.80
N PRO A 75 12.52 12.33 -1.35
CA PRO A 75 11.25 12.97 -1.70
C PRO A 75 10.41 12.11 -2.68
N MET A 76 9.08 12.21 -2.58
CA MET A 76 8.13 11.62 -3.50
C MET A 76 7.04 12.64 -3.85
N ILE A 77 5.81 12.52 -3.31
CA ILE A 77 4.80 13.58 -3.41
C ILE A 77 5.23 14.82 -2.61
N SER A 78 5.90 14.64 -1.47
CA SER A 78 6.64 15.73 -0.85
C SER A 78 7.92 16.00 -1.64
N THR A 79 8.27 17.27 -1.82
CA THR A 79 9.53 17.70 -2.44
C THR A 79 10.71 17.76 -1.47
N ASN A 80 10.44 17.60 -0.16
CA ASN A 80 11.44 17.43 0.89
C ASN A 80 11.16 16.17 1.72
N VAL A 81 12.22 15.65 2.35
CA VAL A 81 12.09 14.75 3.50
C VAL A 81 12.21 15.63 4.74
N PRO A 82 11.21 15.65 5.66
CA PRO A 82 11.32 16.45 6.87
C PRO A 82 12.57 16.12 7.67
N SER A 83 13.28 17.14 8.14
CA SER A 83 14.49 16.98 8.95
C SER A 83 14.67 18.12 9.95
N LEU A 84 15.37 17.85 11.05
CA LEU A 84 15.78 18.89 12.01
C LEU A 84 16.75 19.90 11.38
N ALA A 85 17.60 19.43 10.45
CA ALA A 85 18.62 20.26 9.80
C ALA A 85 18.00 21.29 8.87
N ASP A 86 16.89 20.93 8.20
CA ASP A 86 16.18 21.80 7.26
C ASP A 86 15.08 22.63 7.94
N GLY A 87 14.91 22.50 9.27
CA GLY A 87 13.90 23.21 10.03
C GLY A 87 12.46 22.79 9.68
N THR A 88 12.29 21.58 9.16
CA THR A 88 11.00 21.00 8.77
C THR A 88 10.56 19.88 9.71
N ILE A 89 11.39 19.52 10.69
CA ILE A 89 10.96 18.90 11.94
C ILE A 89 11.15 19.93 13.06
N LEU A 90 10.07 20.28 13.76
CA LEU A 90 10.01 21.32 14.78
C LEU A 90 9.44 20.76 16.10
N ASP A 91 9.39 21.61 17.12
CA ASP A 91 8.70 21.35 18.39
C ASP A 91 9.11 20.05 19.09
N ASN A 92 10.41 19.76 19.10
CA ASN A 92 10.97 18.52 19.66
C ASN A 92 10.47 17.23 18.96
N GLY A 93 10.24 17.29 17.65
CA GLY A 93 9.90 16.12 16.85
C GLY A 93 8.41 15.82 16.78
N THR A 94 7.55 16.79 17.11
CA THR A 94 6.10 16.67 16.97
C THR A 94 5.57 17.37 15.73
N THR A 95 6.28 18.33 15.16
CA THR A 95 5.78 19.09 14.01
C THR A 95 6.57 18.74 12.76
N TYR A 96 5.91 18.26 11.70
CA TYR A 96 6.54 17.86 10.44
C TYR A 96 5.99 18.69 9.29
N VAL A 97 6.86 19.31 8.51
CA VAL A 97 6.49 20.15 7.35
C VAL A 97 6.89 19.44 6.06
N PHE A 98 5.89 19.13 5.23
CA PHE A 98 6.03 18.55 3.91
C PHE A 98 5.63 19.57 2.83
N HIS A 99 6.50 19.79 1.85
CA HIS A 99 6.26 20.68 0.72
C HIS A 99 5.64 19.89 -0.44
N ILE A 100 4.32 19.97 -0.62
CA ILE A 100 3.60 19.11 -1.57
C ILE A 100 3.89 19.53 -3.03
N ARG A 101 4.34 18.56 -3.82
CA ARG A 101 4.67 18.73 -5.24
C ARG A 101 3.47 19.24 -6.03
N GLN A 102 3.73 20.19 -6.91
CA GLN A 102 2.73 20.75 -7.82
C GLN A 102 2.76 20.03 -9.17
N GLY A 103 1.62 20.01 -9.86
CA GLY A 103 1.50 19.40 -11.18
C GLY A 103 1.57 17.87 -11.19
N VAL A 104 1.28 17.24 -10.04
CA VAL A 104 1.03 15.80 -9.96
C VAL A 104 -0.42 15.55 -10.37
N TYR A 105 -0.63 14.57 -11.23
CA TYR A 105 -1.95 14.18 -11.69
C TYR A 105 -2.29 12.81 -11.13
N PHE A 106 -3.53 12.64 -10.69
CA PHE A 106 -4.12 11.32 -10.53
C PHE A 106 -4.41 10.70 -11.92
N HIS A 107 -4.67 9.39 -11.96
CA HIS A 107 -4.89 8.65 -13.19
C HIS A 107 -6.12 9.13 -13.99
N ASN A 108 -7.15 9.61 -13.32
CA ASN A 108 -8.32 10.27 -13.93
C ASN A 108 -8.00 11.64 -14.57
N GLY A 109 -6.83 12.22 -14.25
CA GLY A 109 -6.38 13.52 -14.75
C GLY A 109 -6.64 14.70 -13.81
N ASP A 110 -7.19 14.47 -12.62
CA ASP A 110 -7.32 15.48 -11.58
C ASP A 110 -5.95 15.84 -11.00
N LEU A 111 -5.83 17.05 -10.46
CA LEU A 111 -4.59 17.52 -9.84
C LEU A 111 -4.57 17.17 -8.36
N LEU A 112 -3.49 16.54 -7.92
CA LEU A 112 -3.25 16.28 -6.51
C LEU A 112 -3.01 17.60 -5.75
N THR A 113 -3.67 17.72 -4.61
CA THR A 113 -3.58 18.85 -3.69
C THR A 113 -3.10 18.41 -2.29
N PRO A 114 -2.66 19.33 -1.42
CA PRO A 114 -2.39 18.99 -0.02
C PRO A 114 -3.60 18.40 0.72
N GLN A 115 -4.82 18.76 0.30
CA GLN A 115 -6.06 18.27 0.89
C GLN A 115 -6.25 16.76 0.64
N ASP A 116 -5.86 16.27 -0.54
CA ASP A 116 -5.89 14.83 -0.86
C ASP A 116 -4.96 14.02 0.07
N VAL A 117 -3.82 14.59 0.44
CA VAL A 117 -2.90 13.97 1.40
C VAL A 117 -3.53 13.88 2.79
N VAL A 118 -4.13 14.96 3.27
CA VAL A 118 -4.84 14.98 4.57
C VAL A 118 -5.97 13.94 4.56
N TYR A 119 -6.82 14.00 3.54
CA TYR A 119 -7.92 13.06 3.35
C TYR A 119 -7.45 11.60 3.40
N SER A 120 -6.35 11.27 2.73
CA SER A 120 -5.83 9.91 2.67
C SER A 120 -5.40 9.38 4.03
N LEU A 121 -4.70 10.20 4.81
CA LEU A 121 -4.27 9.83 6.17
C LEU A 121 -5.45 9.71 7.12
N GLU A 122 -6.42 10.62 7.05
CA GLU A 122 -7.65 10.58 7.83
C GLU A 122 -8.50 9.34 7.48
N ARG A 123 -8.68 9.07 6.17
CA ARG A 123 -9.43 7.93 5.65
C ARG A 123 -8.87 6.62 6.16
N SER A 124 -7.55 6.46 6.12
CA SER A 124 -6.91 5.24 6.61
C SER A 124 -7.15 4.99 8.10
N VAL A 125 -7.23 6.05 8.91
CA VAL A 125 -7.52 5.96 10.35
C VAL A 125 -9.00 5.68 10.63
N ILE A 126 -9.94 6.22 9.85
CA ILE A 126 -11.38 5.97 10.06
C ILE A 126 -11.86 4.64 9.45
N PHE A 127 -11.21 4.18 8.36
CA PHE A 127 -11.54 2.93 7.68
C PHE A 127 -11.38 1.73 8.62
N ASP A 128 -10.26 1.68 9.35
CA ASP A 128 -10.03 0.87 10.55
C ASP A 128 -10.75 -0.48 10.57
N ARG A 129 -10.49 -1.28 9.54
CA ARG A 129 -11.01 -2.64 9.46
C ARG A 129 -10.32 -3.56 10.45
N ALA A 130 -11.05 -4.57 10.93
CA ALA A 130 -10.50 -5.59 11.81
C ALA A 130 -9.26 -6.25 11.18
N GLY A 131 -8.14 -6.28 11.91
CA GLY A 131 -6.86 -6.82 11.44
C GLY A 131 -6.22 -6.03 10.28
N GLY A 132 -6.63 -4.78 10.07
CA GLY A 132 -6.07 -3.87 9.06
C GLY A 132 -4.86 -3.07 9.57
N PRO A 133 -4.28 -2.24 8.70
CA PRO A 133 -3.05 -1.48 9.00
C PRO A 133 -3.28 -0.12 9.67
N SER A 134 -4.53 0.29 9.91
CA SER A 134 -4.91 1.61 10.47
C SER A 134 -4.15 1.99 11.75
N TRP A 135 -3.82 1.01 12.59
CA TRP A 135 -3.08 1.18 13.84
C TRP A 135 -1.74 1.90 13.65
N MET A 136 -1.11 1.74 12.48
CA MET A 136 0.16 2.39 12.14
C MET A 136 0.02 3.91 12.12
N LEU A 137 -1.16 4.44 11.74
CA LEU A 137 -1.46 5.86 11.75
C LEU A 137 -2.21 6.30 13.02
N ALA A 138 -3.08 5.46 13.58
CA ALA A 138 -3.79 5.79 14.82
C ALA A 138 -2.82 6.05 15.98
N GLY A 139 -1.73 5.27 16.08
CA GLY A 139 -0.72 5.42 17.12
C GLY A 139 -0.04 6.79 17.15
N PRO A 140 0.58 7.25 16.05
CA PRO A 140 1.20 8.58 16.00
C PRO A 140 0.20 9.74 16.01
N LEU A 141 -0.98 9.59 15.40
CA LEU A 141 -1.89 10.72 15.16
C LEU A 141 -2.90 10.97 16.29
N PHE A 142 -3.15 10.00 17.17
CA PHE A 142 -3.97 10.24 18.36
C PHE A 142 -3.13 10.41 19.62
N PRO A 143 -3.59 11.23 20.59
CA PRO A 143 -2.97 11.28 21.90
C PRO A 143 -2.97 9.91 22.56
N MET A 144 -1.88 9.60 23.28
CA MET A 144 -1.85 8.42 24.13
C MET A 144 -2.97 8.45 25.17
N ILE A 145 -3.57 7.28 25.43
CA ILE A 145 -4.51 7.10 26.54
C ILE A 145 -3.82 6.28 27.61
N ASP A 146 -3.83 6.75 28.86
CA ASP A 146 -3.16 6.11 30.00
C ASP A 146 -1.67 5.76 29.74
N GLY A 147 -0.99 6.61 28.95
CA GLY A 147 0.42 6.42 28.58
C GLY A 147 0.67 5.35 27.51
N GLN A 148 -0.36 4.85 26.83
CA GLN A 148 -0.25 3.86 25.76
C GLN A 148 -0.74 4.45 24.43
N TYR A 149 -0.11 4.02 23.33
CA TYR A 149 -0.55 4.36 21.99
C TYR A 149 -1.94 3.77 21.72
N VAL A 150 -2.78 4.57 21.07
CA VAL A 150 -4.05 4.13 20.51
C VAL A 150 -3.79 3.29 19.25
N SER A 151 -4.53 2.21 19.08
CA SER A 151 -4.45 1.35 17.89
C SER A 151 -5.66 1.49 16.96
N THR A 152 -6.72 2.18 17.40
CA THR A 152 -8.00 2.30 16.68
C THR A 152 -8.73 3.56 17.13
N ILE A 153 -9.41 4.24 16.20
CA ILE A 153 -10.27 5.38 16.53
C ILE A 153 -11.37 5.03 17.54
N VAL A 154 -11.76 3.75 17.64
CA VAL A 154 -12.76 3.28 18.61
C VAL A 154 -12.36 3.55 20.06
N GLN A 155 -11.06 3.42 20.38
CA GLN A 155 -10.55 3.71 21.73
C GLN A 155 -10.70 5.20 22.07
N VAL A 156 -10.55 6.07 21.07
CA VAL A 156 -10.77 7.52 21.21
C VAL A 156 -12.25 7.82 21.42
N VAL A 157 -13.14 7.19 20.65
CA VAL A 157 -14.60 7.31 20.87
C VAL A 157 -14.98 6.87 22.29
N ALA A 158 -14.43 5.74 22.77
CA ALA A 158 -14.65 5.27 24.13
C ALA A 158 -14.17 6.27 25.20
N GLN A 159 -13.03 6.92 24.96
CA GLN A 159 -12.48 7.98 25.82
C GLN A 159 -13.38 9.22 25.83
N GLU A 160 -13.83 9.71 24.67
CA GLU A 160 -14.76 10.85 24.56
C GLU A 160 -16.11 10.57 25.24
N MET A 161 -16.55 9.31 25.23
CA MET A 161 -17.75 8.88 25.95
C MET A 161 -17.56 8.82 27.48
N GLY A 162 -16.32 8.88 27.97
CA GLY A 162 -15.96 8.73 29.38
C GLY A 162 -16.05 7.28 29.90
N LEU A 163 -15.82 6.29 29.03
CA LEU A 163 -15.83 4.88 29.43
C LEU A 163 -14.56 4.52 30.21
N SER A 164 -14.71 3.65 31.22
CA SER A 164 -13.56 3.10 31.94
C SER A 164 -12.75 2.15 31.07
N ASN A 165 -11.42 2.23 31.13
CA ASN A 165 -10.49 1.40 30.34
C ASN A 165 -10.77 1.47 28.82
N PRO A 166 -10.77 2.67 28.22
CA PRO A 166 -11.11 2.89 26.81
C PRO A 166 -10.26 2.07 25.83
N LEU A 167 -9.02 1.72 26.21
CA LEU A 167 -8.13 0.86 25.44
C LEU A 167 -8.69 -0.55 25.19
N ASN A 168 -9.65 -1.02 25.98
CA ASN A 168 -10.28 -2.34 25.81
C ASN A 168 -11.32 -2.39 24.69
N TYR A 169 -11.69 -1.26 24.08
CA TYR A 169 -12.73 -1.21 23.04
C TYR A 169 -12.10 -1.13 21.65
N THR A 170 -12.27 -2.19 20.86
CA THR A 170 -11.65 -2.32 19.51
C THR A 170 -12.67 -2.39 18.37
N SER A 171 -13.97 -2.27 18.67
CA SER A 171 -15.03 -2.21 17.66
C SER A 171 -16.15 -1.28 18.09
N LEU A 172 -16.68 -0.46 17.18
CA LEU A 172 -17.84 0.40 17.46
C LEU A 172 -19.07 -0.41 17.91
N SER A 173 -19.22 -1.66 17.47
CA SER A 173 -20.33 -2.52 17.90
C SER A 173 -20.30 -2.84 19.40
N SER A 174 -19.12 -2.83 20.03
CA SER A 174 -18.96 -3.07 21.46
C SER A 174 -19.42 -1.89 22.34
N LEU A 175 -19.55 -0.69 21.76
CA LEU A 175 -19.94 0.51 22.47
C LEU A 175 -21.46 0.66 22.66
N ASN A 176 -22.27 -0.15 21.96
CA ASN A 176 -23.75 -0.07 21.97
C ASN A 176 -24.29 1.34 21.68
N ILE A 177 -23.64 2.07 20.76
CA ILE A 177 -23.96 3.46 20.44
C ILE A 177 -25.00 3.63 19.33
N PHE A 178 -25.24 2.60 18.53
CA PHE A 178 -26.13 2.66 17.38
C PHE A 178 -27.53 2.12 17.67
N THR A 179 -28.50 2.61 16.90
CA THR A 179 -29.84 2.01 16.87
C THR A 179 -29.73 0.59 16.29
N SER A 180 -30.36 -0.39 16.95
CA SER A 180 -30.24 -1.81 16.62
C SER A 180 -30.42 -2.10 15.13
N GLY A 181 -29.45 -2.81 14.53
CA GLY A 181 -29.46 -3.17 13.10
C GLY A 181 -29.11 -2.04 12.13
N THR A 182 -28.66 -0.89 12.62
CA THR A 182 -28.26 0.26 11.81
C THR A 182 -26.90 0.80 12.25
N LYS A 183 -26.32 1.70 11.47
CA LYS A 183 -25.17 2.53 11.86
C LYS A 183 -25.56 3.95 12.32
N ASN A 184 -26.87 4.21 12.50
CA ASN A 184 -27.35 5.49 13.00
C ASN A 184 -27.09 5.63 14.51
N PRO A 185 -26.37 6.66 14.99
CA PRO A 185 -26.20 6.90 16.42
C PRO A 185 -27.54 7.01 17.13
N SER A 186 -27.69 6.34 18.28
CA SER A 186 -28.96 6.26 19.01
C SER A 186 -29.35 7.54 19.75
N ASN A 187 -28.41 8.48 19.90
CA ASN A 187 -28.65 9.83 20.42
C ASN A 187 -27.53 10.80 20.01
N ASP A 188 -27.77 12.09 20.23
CA ASP A 188 -26.83 13.16 19.90
C ASP A 188 -25.51 13.09 20.68
N LYS A 189 -25.51 12.58 21.92
CA LYS A 189 -24.28 12.43 22.70
C LYS A 189 -23.32 11.43 22.02
N TYR A 190 -23.83 10.30 21.54
CA TYR A 190 -22.99 9.32 20.85
C TYR A 190 -22.54 9.79 19.48
N LYS A 191 -23.43 10.48 18.75
CA LYS A 191 -23.02 11.15 17.51
C LYS A 191 -21.89 12.15 17.76
N GLN A 192 -22.01 12.96 18.81
CA GLN A 192 -21.00 13.94 19.17
C GLN A 192 -19.67 13.28 19.52
N ALA A 193 -19.66 12.18 20.29
CA ALA A 193 -18.42 11.46 20.61
C ALA A 193 -17.71 10.90 19.36
N LEU A 194 -18.47 10.43 18.36
CA LEU A 194 -17.90 10.01 17.07
C LEU A 194 -17.28 11.18 16.31
N VAL A 195 -17.98 12.32 16.27
CA VAL A 195 -17.50 13.55 15.63
C VAL A 195 -16.27 14.12 16.35
N ASP A 196 -16.26 14.11 17.69
CA ASP A 196 -15.16 14.62 18.51
C ASP A 196 -13.90 13.76 18.34
N ALA A 197 -14.04 12.43 18.26
CA ALA A 197 -12.92 11.54 17.97
C ALA A 197 -12.30 11.83 16.60
N PHE A 198 -13.11 12.09 15.57
CA PHE A 198 -12.60 12.51 14.26
C PHE A 198 -11.95 13.89 14.32
N ASN A 199 -12.57 14.88 14.98
CA ASN A 199 -12.01 16.22 15.09
C ASN A 199 -10.67 16.22 15.85
N LEU A 200 -10.47 15.28 16.78
CA LEU A 200 -9.19 15.11 17.48
C LEU A 200 -8.07 14.66 16.53
N LEU A 201 -8.39 13.90 15.49
CA LEU A 201 -7.48 13.53 14.41
C LEU A 201 -7.25 14.71 13.45
N ALA A 202 -8.35 15.29 12.95
CA ALA A 202 -8.31 16.28 11.87
C ALA A 202 -7.61 17.58 12.26
N LYS A 203 -7.72 18.00 13.53
CA LYS A 203 -7.12 19.26 14.02
C LYS A 203 -5.58 19.30 13.90
N ASP A 204 -4.94 18.13 13.80
CA ASP A 204 -3.48 17.98 13.82
C ASP A 204 -2.89 18.09 12.40
N PHE A 205 -3.73 18.29 11.39
CA PHE A 205 -3.33 18.63 10.04
C PHE A 205 -3.56 20.12 9.76
N GLU A 206 -2.54 20.78 9.22
CA GLU A 206 -2.64 22.18 8.78
C GLU A 206 -2.09 22.32 7.36
N ILE A 207 -2.85 22.99 6.49
CA ILE A 207 -2.42 23.32 5.13
C ILE A 207 -2.06 24.81 5.06
N LYS A 208 -0.81 25.11 4.69
CA LYS A 208 -0.33 26.48 4.43
C LYS A 208 0.13 26.61 2.98
N GLY A 209 -0.77 27.05 2.10
CA GLY A 209 -0.49 27.08 0.67
C GLY A 209 -0.36 25.65 0.14
N ASN A 210 0.85 25.27 -0.28
CA ASN A 210 1.15 23.91 -0.73
C ASN A 210 1.87 23.06 0.33
N ASP A 211 2.07 23.62 1.52
CA ASP A 211 2.71 22.88 2.61
C ASP A 211 1.63 22.14 3.40
N LEU A 212 1.89 20.86 3.67
CA LEU A 212 1.21 20.08 4.68
C LEU A 212 2.05 20.10 5.95
N ILE A 213 1.43 20.48 7.06
CA ILE A 213 2.04 20.47 8.38
C ILE A 213 1.27 19.47 9.24
N ILE A 214 1.98 18.48 9.78
CA ILE A 214 1.44 17.46 10.68
C ILE A 214 1.93 17.77 12.09
N HIS A 215 1.00 17.97 13.02
CA HIS A 215 1.24 18.27 14.44
C HIS A 215 0.92 17.03 15.29
N LEU A 216 1.92 16.21 15.59
CA LEU A 216 1.72 15.03 16.41
C LEU A 216 1.45 15.39 17.88
N PRO A 217 0.55 14.67 18.56
CA PRO A 217 0.33 14.84 20.00
C PRO A 217 1.54 14.37 20.85
N GLN A 218 2.42 13.54 20.27
CA GLN A 218 3.67 13.09 20.89
C GLN A 218 4.74 12.79 19.83
N PRO A 219 6.05 12.81 20.17
CA PRO A 219 7.09 12.36 19.25
C PRO A 219 6.91 10.89 18.86
N TYR A 220 6.97 10.61 17.56
CA TYR A 220 6.86 9.25 17.03
C TYR A 220 7.94 8.96 15.98
N PRO A 221 9.10 8.40 16.38
CA PRO A 221 10.24 8.22 15.48
C PRO A 221 9.95 7.45 14.18
N PRO A 222 9.11 6.38 14.17
CA PRO A 222 8.82 5.63 12.94
C PRO A 222 7.89 6.34 11.94
N LEU A 223 7.46 7.59 12.18
CA LEU A 223 6.46 8.24 11.32
C LEU A 223 6.87 8.24 9.84
N LEU A 224 8.13 8.57 9.53
CA LEU A 224 8.58 8.61 8.14
C LEU A 224 8.58 7.22 7.47
N GLU A 225 8.78 6.14 8.23
CA GLU A 225 8.68 4.76 7.72
C GLU A 225 7.22 4.43 7.33
N ILE A 226 6.26 4.89 8.13
CA ILE A 226 4.83 4.71 7.85
C ILE A 226 4.38 5.54 6.64
N LEU A 227 4.97 6.72 6.44
CA LEU A 227 4.67 7.63 5.33
C LEU A 227 5.49 7.35 4.05
N ALA A 228 6.36 6.34 4.08
CA ALA A 228 7.19 5.97 2.95
C ALA A 228 6.49 5.03 1.97
N HIS A 229 6.81 5.16 0.69
CA HIS A 229 6.43 4.21 -0.35
C HIS A 229 6.85 2.80 0.03
N GLY A 230 5.93 1.84 -0.15
CA GLY A 230 5.98 0.52 0.50
C GLY A 230 4.95 0.35 1.63
N SER A 231 4.40 1.46 2.15
CA SER A 231 3.32 1.45 3.14
C SER A 231 1.98 1.73 2.46
N ASN A 232 1.10 0.73 2.39
CA ASN A 232 -0.21 0.89 1.74
C ASN A 232 -1.09 1.91 2.48
N VAL A 233 -1.01 1.95 3.81
CA VAL A 233 -1.89 2.76 4.66
C VAL A 233 -1.68 4.27 4.50
N SER A 234 -0.57 4.70 3.90
CA SER A 234 -0.28 6.13 3.64
C SER A 234 -0.21 6.48 2.15
N ALA A 235 -0.70 5.58 1.29
CA ALA A 235 -0.91 5.89 -0.12
C ALA A 235 -1.85 7.10 -0.26
N ILE A 236 -1.60 7.95 -1.26
CA ILE A 236 -2.40 9.17 -1.47
C ILE A 236 -3.50 8.92 -2.50
N LEU A 237 -4.74 9.17 -2.12
CA LEU A 237 -5.96 9.03 -2.89
C LEU A 237 -6.53 10.39 -3.27
N ASP A 238 -7.23 10.44 -4.40
CA ASP A 238 -8.05 11.57 -4.83
C ASP A 238 -9.35 11.63 -4.02
N GLN A 239 -9.51 12.66 -3.19
CA GLN A 239 -10.68 12.80 -2.30
C GLN A 239 -11.98 12.90 -3.10
N GLN A 240 -12.00 13.70 -4.16
CA GLN A 240 -13.22 13.95 -4.94
C GLN A 240 -13.65 12.67 -5.66
N TRP A 241 -12.70 11.98 -6.28
CA TRP A 241 -12.98 10.71 -6.94
C TRP A 241 -13.47 9.65 -5.94
N CYS A 242 -12.89 9.59 -4.75
CA CYS A 242 -13.36 8.68 -3.70
C CYS A 242 -14.82 8.96 -3.33
N ALA A 243 -15.18 10.23 -3.10
CA ALA A 243 -16.56 10.63 -2.81
C ALA A 243 -17.52 10.25 -3.94
N ASP A 244 -17.12 10.48 -5.20
CA ASP A 244 -17.92 10.15 -6.39
C ASP A 244 -18.15 8.63 -6.56
N HIS A 245 -17.33 7.80 -5.90
CA HIS A 245 -17.42 6.34 -5.92
C HIS A 245 -17.98 5.75 -4.62
N ASN A 246 -18.65 6.56 -3.78
CA ASN A 246 -19.25 6.15 -2.50
C ASN A 246 -18.24 5.69 -1.44
N ALA A 247 -16.97 6.04 -1.56
CA ALA A 247 -16.07 6.03 -0.42
C ALA A 247 -16.35 7.27 0.45
N TRP A 248 -15.77 7.29 1.65
CA TRP A 248 -15.91 8.42 2.56
C TRP A 248 -15.49 9.73 1.89
N ASP A 249 -16.23 10.81 2.09
CA ASP A 249 -16.05 12.08 1.38
C ASP A 249 -15.24 13.11 2.18
N GLY A 250 -14.76 12.75 3.37
CA GLY A 250 -14.08 13.67 4.30
C GLY A 250 -14.99 14.24 5.39
N ASN A 251 -16.28 13.90 5.42
CA ASN A 251 -17.21 14.46 6.39
C ASN A 251 -17.09 13.80 7.77
N ALA A 252 -16.83 14.62 8.79
CA ALA A 252 -16.79 14.18 10.18
C ALA A 252 -18.12 13.59 10.68
N ASN A 253 -19.24 13.94 10.05
CA ASN A 253 -20.58 13.63 10.55
C ASN A 253 -21.14 12.27 10.13
N ASP A 254 -20.35 11.46 9.41
CA ASP A 254 -20.78 10.15 8.92
C ASP A 254 -19.63 9.12 8.73
N TRP A 255 -18.40 9.41 9.18
CA TRP A 255 -17.25 8.52 8.96
C TRP A 255 -17.48 7.08 9.43
N TRP A 256 -18.29 6.87 10.47
CA TRP A 256 -18.62 5.54 11.01
C TRP A 256 -19.40 4.66 10.03
N GLU A 257 -20.06 5.24 9.02
CA GLU A 257 -20.68 4.51 7.92
C GLU A 257 -19.64 3.75 7.10
N TYR A 258 -18.42 4.27 7.02
CA TYR A 258 -17.28 3.73 6.27
C TYR A 258 -16.29 2.95 7.14
N HIS A 259 -16.48 2.96 8.46
CA HIS A 259 -15.67 2.20 9.40
C HIS A 259 -15.92 0.68 9.32
N ASN A 260 -14.83 -0.08 9.37
CA ASN A 260 -14.75 -1.53 9.40
C ASN A 260 -15.73 -2.21 8.42
N PRO A 261 -15.65 -1.88 7.11
CA PRO A 261 -16.52 -2.50 6.13
C PRO A 261 -16.18 -3.98 5.97
N VAL A 262 -17.15 -4.76 5.48
CA VAL A 262 -16.83 -6.06 4.89
C VAL A 262 -16.30 -5.85 3.47
N LYS A 263 -15.45 -6.76 2.99
CA LYS A 263 -14.75 -6.60 1.71
C LYS A 263 -15.67 -6.32 0.53
N SER A 264 -16.81 -7.01 0.45
CA SER A 264 -17.78 -6.82 -0.62
C SER A 264 -18.54 -5.49 -0.57
N ALA A 265 -18.42 -4.74 0.52
CA ALA A 265 -19.01 -3.42 0.70
C ALA A 265 -17.98 -2.30 0.55
N ASP A 266 -16.69 -2.63 0.38
CA ASP A 266 -15.65 -1.66 0.07
C ASP A 266 -15.80 -1.19 -1.39
N PRO A 267 -16.13 0.09 -1.63
CA PRO A 267 -16.33 0.60 -2.99
C PRO A 267 -15.05 0.62 -3.81
N LEU A 268 -13.87 0.65 -3.17
CA LEU A 268 -12.58 0.74 -3.85
C LEU A 268 -11.91 -0.62 -4.04
N TYR A 269 -12.60 -1.71 -3.69
CA TYR A 269 -12.07 -3.07 -3.72
C TYR A 269 -11.39 -3.46 -5.06
N ASN A 270 -11.98 -3.06 -6.19
CA ASN A 270 -11.56 -3.46 -7.54
C ASN A 270 -11.44 -2.29 -8.53
N ILE A 271 -11.36 -1.06 -8.03
CA ILE A 271 -11.14 0.14 -8.83
C ILE A 271 -9.99 0.94 -8.22
N GLU A 272 -9.35 1.78 -9.02
CA GLU A 272 -8.22 2.58 -8.59
C GLU A 272 -8.22 3.95 -9.26
N ASN A 273 -7.65 4.93 -8.55
CA ASN A 273 -7.32 6.24 -9.09
C ASN A 273 -6.13 6.81 -8.30
N GLY A 274 -4.96 6.20 -8.48
CA GLY A 274 -3.74 6.66 -7.85
C GLY A 274 -2.99 7.72 -8.66
N SER A 275 -1.78 8.05 -8.22
CA SER A 275 -0.87 9.00 -8.89
C SER A 275 0.41 8.34 -9.41
N GLY A 276 0.49 7.01 -9.32
CA GLY A 276 1.68 6.20 -9.59
C GLY A 276 2.08 6.12 -11.06
N PRO A 277 3.16 5.37 -11.36
CA PRO A 277 3.68 5.24 -12.73
C PRO A 277 2.79 4.43 -13.68
N TYR A 278 1.83 3.66 -13.16
CA TYR A 278 0.99 2.75 -13.93
C TYR A 278 -0.48 2.87 -13.53
N VAL A 279 -1.36 2.73 -14.53
CA VAL A 279 -2.81 2.65 -14.37
C VAL A 279 -3.24 1.21 -14.60
N MET A 280 -4.24 0.74 -13.85
CA MET A 280 -4.85 -0.56 -14.10
C MET A 280 -5.62 -0.55 -15.43
N GLU A 281 -5.30 -1.49 -16.32
CA GLU A 281 -6.11 -1.78 -17.50
C GLU A 281 -7.29 -2.70 -17.13
N TYR A 282 -6.99 -3.84 -16.48
CA TYR A 282 -7.98 -4.76 -15.94
C TYR A 282 -7.39 -5.68 -14.87
N TRP A 283 -8.27 -6.21 -14.02
CA TRP A 283 -7.96 -7.24 -13.04
C TRP A 283 -8.90 -8.44 -13.20
N THR A 284 -8.34 -9.63 -13.35
CA THR A 284 -9.05 -10.90 -13.25
C THR A 284 -8.69 -11.58 -11.92
N PRO A 285 -9.59 -11.60 -10.93
CA PRO A 285 -9.31 -12.18 -9.61
C PRO A 285 -8.79 -13.61 -9.68
N GLY A 286 -7.71 -13.89 -8.95
CA GLY A 286 -7.06 -15.20 -8.93
C GLY A 286 -6.39 -15.60 -10.24
N ARG A 287 -6.11 -14.66 -11.16
CA ARG A 287 -5.39 -14.94 -12.40
C ARG A 287 -4.31 -13.91 -12.71
N GLU A 288 -4.70 -12.66 -12.94
CA GLU A 288 -3.76 -11.64 -13.39
C GLU A 288 -4.32 -10.24 -13.20
N ILE A 289 -3.41 -9.28 -13.08
CA ILE A 289 -3.69 -7.86 -13.24
C ILE A 289 -2.77 -7.29 -14.31
N VAL A 290 -3.32 -6.43 -15.16
CA VAL A 290 -2.62 -5.79 -16.26
C VAL A 290 -2.64 -4.29 -16.06
N PHE A 291 -1.48 -3.68 -16.30
CA PHE A 291 -1.27 -2.26 -16.20
C PHE A 291 -0.81 -1.67 -17.52
N TYR A 292 -1.12 -0.40 -17.74
CA TYR A 292 -0.49 0.43 -18.76
C TYR A 292 0.17 1.65 -18.11
N ARG A 293 1.27 2.11 -18.70
CA ARG A 293 2.04 3.23 -18.18
C ARG A 293 1.23 4.52 -18.16
N PHE A 294 1.31 5.25 -17.05
CA PHE A 294 0.81 6.61 -16.94
C PHE A 294 1.81 7.62 -17.52
N ASP A 295 1.58 8.07 -18.75
CA ASP A 295 2.51 8.95 -19.48
C ASP A 295 2.69 10.35 -18.86
N LYS A 296 1.82 10.74 -17.92
CA LYS A 296 1.88 11.99 -17.15
C LYS A 296 2.54 11.84 -15.78
N TYR A 297 3.09 10.67 -15.44
CA TYR A 297 3.73 10.44 -14.15
C TYR A 297 4.82 11.48 -13.86
N TRP A 298 4.79 12.06 -12.66
CA TRP A 298 5.57 13.23 -12.30
C TRP A 298 7.09 12.96 -12.26
N ALA A 299 7.50 11.71 -12.02
CA ALA A 299 8.91 11.31 -11.99
C ALA A 299 9.46 10.91 -13.37
N GLY A 300 8.66 11.09 -14.43
CA GLY A 300 8.99 10.69 -15.79
C GLY A 300 8.38 9.35 -16.18
N LYS A 301 8.40 9.06 -17.48
CA LYS A 301 7.73 7.87 -18.02
C LYS A 301 8.45 6.60 -17.58
N ALA A 302 7.69 5.66 -17.03
CA ALA A 302 8.18 4.30 -16.82
C ALA A 302 8.72 3.71 -18.15
N PRO A 303 9.81 2.93 -18.14
CA PRO A 303 10.39 2.40 -19.38
C PRO A 303 9.44 1.45 -20.12
N MET A 304 8.76 0.56 -19.40
CA MET A 304 7.82 -0.39 -19.96
C MET A 304 6.47 0.26 -20.21
N LYS A 305 5.83 -0.08 -21.33
CA LYS A 305 4.50 0.45 -21.65
C LYS A 305 3.42 -0.33 -20.91
N TYR A 306 3.62 -1.62 -20.70
CA TYR A 306 2.72 -2.50 -19.97
C TYR A 306 3.47 -3.26 -18.88
N ALA A 307 2.75 -3.61 -17.84
CA ALA A 307 3.20 -4.57 -16.84
C ALA A 307 2.07 -5.56 -16.56
N ILE A 308 2.41 -6.81 -16.30
CA ILE A 308 1.45 -7.87 -15.97
C ILE A 308 1.98 -8.62 -14.76
N ILE A 309 1.16 -8.74 -13.72
CA ILE A 309 1.42 -9.63 -12.60
C ILE A 309 0.42 -10.79 -12.69
N LYS A 310 0.94 -12.00 -12.86
CA LYS A 310 0.15 -13.24 -12.98
C LYS A 310 0.28 -14.08 -11.72
N TYR A 311 -0.84 -14.61 -11.27
CA TYR A 311 -0.87 -15.68 -10.28
C TYR A 311 -0.74 -17.02 -10.99
N VAL A 312 0.38 -17.69 -10.78
CA VAL A 312 0.66 -19.04 -11.30
C VAL A 312 1.13 -19.88 -10.12
N ASN A 313 0.31 -20.82 -9.66
CA ASN A 313 0.62 -21.62 -8.47
C ASN A 313 1.79 -22.60 -8.70
N GLU A 314 1.82 -23.25 -9.86
CA GLU A 314 2.77 -24.34 -10.16
C GLU A 314 4.14 -23.81 -10.59
N PHE A 315 5.20 -24.16 -9.84
CA PHE A 315 6.56 -23.72 -10.14
C PHE A 315 7.04 -24.16 -11.53
N THR A 316 6.74 -25.40 -11.93
CA THR A 316 7.16 -25.91 -13.25
C THR A 316 6.56 -25.10 -14.40
N THR A 317 5.31 -24.63 -14.27
CA THR A 317 4.70 -23.75 -15.25
C THR A 317 5.45 -22.43 -15.34
N ARG A 318 5.69 -21.77 -14.19
CA ARG A 318 6.46 -20.52 -14.14
C ARG A 318 7.84 -20.65 -14.80
N LEU A 319 8.54 -21.74 -14.51
CA LEU A 319 9.87 -21.99 -15.08
C LEU A 319 9.83 -22.16 -16.62
N LEU A 320 8.82 -22.86 -17.16
CA LEU A 320 8.63 -23.01 -18.59
C LEU A 320 8.28 -21.68 -19.27
N ASP A 321 7.43 -20.87 -18.62
CA ASP A 321 7.04 -19.55 -19.13
C ASP A 321 8.24 -18.59 -19.15
N LEU A 322 9.09 -18.61 -18.11
CA LEU A 322 10.36 -17.87 -18.11
C LEU A 322 11.32 -18.35 -19.22
N GLN A 323 11.49 -19.67 -19.38
CA GLN A 323 12.40 -20.24 -20.40
C GLN A 323 11.93 -19.95 -21.83
N SER A 324 10.63 -19.83 -22.05
CA SER A 324 10.03 -19.53 -23.35
C SER A 324 9.89 -18.02 -23.62
N GLY A 325 10.18 -17.16 -22.63
CA GLY A 325 10.05 -15.71 -22.70
C GLY A 325 8.62 -15.20 -22.52
N GLN A 326 7.69 -16.04 -22.07
CA GLN A 326 6.32 -15.63 -21.70
C GLN A 326 6.26 -14.90 -20.36
N ALA A 327 7.27 -15.11 -19.50
CA ALA A 327 7.51 -14.39 -18.26
C ALA A 327 8.93 -13.80 -18.25
N ASP A 328 9.10 -12.66 -17.59
CA ASP A 328 10.39 -11.98 -17.41
C ASP A 328 10.96 -12.22 -16.00
N THR A 329 10.08 -12.30 -14.99
CA THR A 329 10.42 -12.65 -13.61
C THR A 329 9.44 -13.68 -13.05
N ILE A 330 9.93 -14.55 -12.17
CA ILE A 330 9.10 -15.54 -11.49
C ILE A 330 9.50 -15.70 -10.02
N TYR A 331 8.53 -16.06 -9.17
CA TYR A 331 8.83 -16.56 -7.83
C TYR A 331 9.42 -17.98 -7.88
N VAL A 332 10.63 -18.13 -7.31
CA VAL A 332 11.35 -19.42 -7.20
C VAL A 332 11.39 -19.88 -5.74
N PRO A 333 10.72 -21.00 -5.38
CA PRO A 333 10.87 -21.59 -4.06
C PRO A 333 12.33 -22.01 -3.80
N ILE A 334 12.83 -21.78 -2.59
CA ILE A 334 14.24 -22.00 -2.22
C ILE A 334 14.74 -23.41 -2.60
N GLN A 335 13.90 -24.44 -2.47
CA GLN A 335 14.26 -25.82 -2.80
C GLN A 335 14.62 -26.04 -4.28
N TYR A 336 14.16 -25.18 -5.19
CA TYR A 336 14.46 -25.24 -6.62
C TYR A 336 15.57 -24.26 -7.05
N LEU A 337 16.15 -23.49 -6.11
CA LEU A 337 17.14 -22.46 -6.42
C LEU A 337 18.34 -23.01 -7.21
N THR A 338 18.88 -24.16 -6.77
CA THR A 338 20.03 -24.81 -7.43
C THR A 338 19.71 -25.21 -8.87
N GLU A 339 18.49 -25.68 -9.14
CA GLU A 339 18.05 -26.05 -10.50
C GLU A 339 18.06 -24.83 -11.41
N VAL A 340 17.46 -23.73 -10.96
CA VAL A 340 17.39 -22.47 -11.73
C VAL A 340 18.77 -21.86 -11.93
N GLN A 341 19.64 -21.89 -10.91
CA GLN A 341 21.02 -21.38 -11.00
C GLN A 341 21.88 -22.13 -12.04
N ASN A 342 21.60 -23.41 -12.27
CA ASN A 342 22.33 -24.21 -13.25
C ASN A 342 21.88 -23.94 -14.69
N ASN A 343 20.80 -23.18 -14.91
CA ASN A 343 20.34 -22.80 -16.23
C ASN A 343 21.07 -21.55 -16.74
N PRO A 344 21.91 -21.64 -17.79
CA PRO A 344 22.70 -20.50 -18.27
C PRO A 344 21.87 -19.38 -18.91
N ASN A 345 20.61 -19.64 -19.24
CA ASN A 345 19.70 -18.65 -19.83
C ASN A 345 18.90 -17.87 -18.78
N ILE A 346 19.01 -18.22 -17.49
CA ILE A 346 18.30 -17.55 -16.41
C ILE A 346 19.29 -16.80 -15.54
N ARG A 347 19.02 -15.51 -15.32
CA ARG A 347 19.77 -14.71 -14.35
C ARG A 347 19.13 -14.86 -12.98
N VAL A 348 19.88 -15.45 -12.04
CA VAL A 348 19.47 -15.51 -10.63
C VAL A 348 20.19 -14.41 -9.85
N ILE A 349 19.43 -13.59 -9.12
CA ILE A 349 19.96 -12.58 -8.21
C ILE A 349 19.80 -13.11 -6.79
N THR A 350 20.91 -13.22 -6.05
CA THR A 350 20.93 -13.71 -4.65
C THR A 350 21.59 -12.70 -3.73
N GLY A 351 21.35 -12.85 -2.41
CA GLY A 351 21.99 -12.00 -1.41
C GLY A 351 21.41 -10.59 -1.37
N LEU A 352 20.17 -10.41 -1.83
CA LEU A 352 19.43 -9.18 -1.58
C LEU A 352 19.23 -9.04 -0.07
N PRO A 353 19.56 -7.88 0.53
CA PRO A 353 19.29 -7.66 1.95
C PRO A 353 17.78 -7.75 2.20
N THR A 354 17.38 -8.66 3.08
CA THR A 354 15.98 -8.80 3.51
C THR A 354 15.88 -8.59 5.02
N LEU A 355 14.95 -7.76 5.45
CA LEU A 355 14.49 -7.79 6.83
C LEU A 355 13.50 -8.95 6.94
N ASN A 356 13.95 -10.06 7.53
CA ASN A 356 13.07 -11.20 7.81
C ASN A 356 13.17 -11.57 9.30
N VAL A 357 12.03 -11.95 9.87
CA VAL A 357 11.93 -12.51 11.21
C VAL A 357 11.20 -13.84 11.11
N ASP A 358 11.94 -14.94 11.15
CA ASP A 358 11.35 -16.27 11.20
C ASP A 358 10.94 -16.60 12.65
N ASN A 359 9.65 -16.81 12.87
CA ASN A 359 9.09 -17.05 14.20
C ASN A 359 8.53 -18.47 14.31
N ILE A 360 8.80 -19.13 15.44
CA ILE A 360 8.04 -20.31 15.89
C ILE A 360 7.07 -19.81 16.96
N TYR A 361 5.78 -19.77 16.63
CA TYR A 361 4.74 -19.39 17.60
C TYR A 361 4.45 -20.59 18.50
N PHE A 362 4.65 -20.41 19.80
CA PHE A 362 4.08 -21.30 20.82
C PHE A 362 2.77 -20.67 21.28
N THR A 363 1.63 -21.26 20.93
CA THR A 363 0.33 -20.79 21.43
C THR A 363 0.16 -21.24 22.87
N TRP A 364 0.06 -20.30 23.81
CA TRP A 364 -0.20 -20.61 25.21
C TRP A 364 -1.71 -20.82 25.39
N ASN A 365 -2.11 -21.85 26.12
CA ASN A 365 -3.49 -21.96 26.60
C ASN A 365 -3.71 -20.84 27.62
N ILE A 366 -4.34 -19.76 27.20
CA ILE A 366 -4.73 -18.69 28.12
C ILE A 366 -6.02 -19.14 28.82
N SER A 367 -5.97 -19.27 30.15
CA SER A 367 -7.18 -19.54 30.95
C SER A 367 -8.11 -18.34 30.86
N THR A 368 -9.26 -18.52 30.20
CA THR A 368 -10.32 -17.50 30.14
C THR A 368 -11.10 -17.38 31.46
N GLN A 369 -10.96 -18.35 32.37
CA GLN A 369 -11.54 -18.24 33.71
C GLN A 369 -10.73 -17.30 34.59
N GLY A 370 -11.39 -16.29 35.15
CA GLY A 370 -10.85 -15.41 36.19
C GLY A 370 -9.95 -14.27 35.70
N ASN A 371 -9.76 -14.13 34.39
CA ASN A 371 -8.97 -13.03 33.82
C ASN A 371 -9.86 -12.10 32.99
N SER A 372 -10.24 -10.97 33.60
CA SER A 372 -11.08 -9.93 32.98
C SER A 372 -10.40 -9.16 31.85
N PHE A 373 -9.12 -9.42 31.57
CA PHE A 373 -8.33 -8.75 30.53
C PHE A 373 -8.20 -9.57 29.24
N ILE A 374 -8.81 -10.76 29.17
CA ILE A 374 -8.84 -11.55 27.93
C ILE A 374 -10.10 -11.17 27.14
N GLY A 375 -9.93 -10.33 26.12
CA GLY A 375 -10.96 -10.06 25.11
C GLY A 375 -10.94 -11.07 23.97
N SER A 376 -12.04 -11.18 23.22
CA SER A 376 -12.04 -11.85 21.92
C SER A 376 -11.30 -10.95 20.93
N GLY A 377 -10.00 -11.18 20.77
CA GLY A 377 -9.20 -10.52 19.73
C GLY A 377 -9.85 -10.61 18.36
#